data_AF-A0A8A4TMG5-F1
#
_entry.id   AF-A0A8A4TMG5-F1
#
_cell.length_a   1.000
_cell.length_b   1.000
_cell.length_c   1.000
_cell.angle_alpha   90.00
_cell.angle_beta   90.00
_cell.angle_gamma   90.00
#
_symmetry.space_group_name_H-M   'P 1'
#
loop_
_entity.id
_entity.type
_entity.pdbx_description
1 polymer ?
#
loop_
_entity_poly.entity_id
_entity_poly.type
_entity_poly.pdbx_seq_one_letter_code
_entity_poly.pdbx_strand_id
1 'polypeptide(L)'
;MKNWLAITAALALMTISVGCGSSANVEVIDLNTVLDVMVQTMDQLAETPVENATEGENPEDVVAVAESDNAEVTHTFLTTYAKNLNDAKVMSKPVGISMRADGAIEGFTDADGDGAMGSSDKQLFTVEIDQERSRLIATDTQNSYHRDHGFRISPGGLFMGYMLGSMLHRQRASGIAPSRFSNMKMSPSNYHSSAVSKARARSSGGSRSFSSGK
;
A
#
# COMPACT_ATOMS: atom_id res chain seq x y z
N MET A 1 73.70 -12.60 -45.02
CA MET A 1 72.39 -13.14 -44.58
C MET A 1 72.34 -13.04 -43.06
N LYS A 2 71.67 -12.02 -42.52
CA LYS A 2 71.60 -11.74 -41.08
C LYS A 2 70.22 -11.18 -40.77
N ASN A 3 69.42 -11.97 -40.08
CA ASN A 3 68.03 -11.69 -39.72
C ASN A 3 68.02 -10.90 -38.40
N TRP A 4 67.30 -9.78 -38.36
CA TRP A 4 67.04 -9.04 -37.11
C TRP A 4 65.56 -9.02 -36.80
N LEU A 5 65.26 -9.36 -35.54
CA LEU A 5 63.95 -9.49 -34.93
C LEU A 5 63.15 -8.19 -34.99
N ALA A 6 61.87 -8.29 -35.37
CA ALA A 6 60.87 -7.25 -35.12
C ALA A 6 60.17 -7.52 -33.78
N ILE A 7 60.21 -6.53 -32.90
CA ILE A 7 59.56 -6.49 -31.58
C ILE A 7 58.11 -6.07 -31.79
N THR A 8 57.15 -6.93 -31.44
CA THR A 8 55.72 -6.60 -31.36
C THR A 8 55.38 -6.16 -29.94
N ALA A 9 55.20 -4.86 -29.74
CA ALA A 9 54.64 -4.29 -28.52
C ALA A 9 53.11 -4.37 -28.56
N ALA A 10 52.52 -5.16 -27.66
CA ALA A 10 51.09 -5.27 -27.48
C ALA A 10 50.55 -4.04 -26.74
N LEU A 11 49.70 -3.27 -27.43
CA LEU A 11 48.99 -2.11 -26.89
C LEU A 11 47.76 -2.59 -26.10
N ALA A 12 47.83 -2.55 -24.77
CA ALA A 12 46.69 -2.86 -23.91
C ALA A 12 45.74 -1.65 -23.83
N LEU A 13 44.58 -1.75 -24.48
CA LEU A 13 43.51 -0.75 -24.42
C LEU A 13 42.73 -0.92 -23.10
N MET A 14 42.97 -0.04 -22.13
CA MET A 14 42.23 0.00 -20.87
C MET A 14 40.92 0.78 -21.08
N THR A 15 39.81 0.07 -21.26
CA THR A 15 38.47 0.65 -21.34
C THR A 15 37.98 1.01 -19.94
N ILE A 16 38.01 2.30 -19.61
CA ILE A 16 37.37 2.83 -18.41
C ILE A 16 35.86 2.82 -18.65
N SER A 17 35.19 1.79 -18.13
CA SER A 17 33.74 1.75 -18.03
C SER A 17 33.28 2.79 -17.00
N VAL A 18 32.90 3.97 -17.50
CA VAL A 18 32.12 4.94 -16.72
C VAL A 18 30.76 4.30 -16.44
N GLY A 19 30.65 3.68 -15.26
CA GLY A 19 29.38 3.19 -14.73
C GLY A 19 28.43 4.37 -14.55
N CYS A 20 27.50 4.53 -15.49
CA CYS A 20 26.36 5.40 -15.33
C CYS A 20 25.54 4.84 -14.15
N GLY A 21 25.66 5.48 -12.98
CA GLY A 21 24.87 5.13 -11.81
C GLY A 21 23.40 5.40 -12.10
N SER A 22 22.66 4.37 -12.51
CA SER A 22 21.20 4.38 -12.50
C SER A 22 20.75 4.78 -11.11
N SER A 23 20.25 6.01 -10.98
CA SER A 23 19.55 6.45 -9.78
C SER A 23 18.41 5.47 -9.57
N ALA A 24 18.52 4.61 -8.56
CA ALA A 24 17.40 3.78 -8.15
C ALA A 24 16.22 4.73 -7.89
N ASN A 25 15.16 4.62 -8.69
CA ASN A 25 13.91 5.32 -8.43
C ASN A 25 13.40 4.80 -7.09
N VAL A 26 13.64 5.58 -6.03
CA VAL A 26 13.13 5.24 -4.70
C VAL A 26 11.70 5.72 -4.65
N GLU A 27 10.80 4.76 -4.73
CA GLU A 27 9.37 5.01 -4.70
C GLU A 27 8.85 4.97 -3.27
N VAL A 28 8.00 5.92 -2.92
CA VAL A 28 7.33 6.00 -1.62
C VAL A 28 5.84 6.08 -1.88
N ILE A 29 5.07 5.30 -1.14
CA ILE A 29 3.62 5.26 -1.26
C ILE A 29 3.01 6.61 -0.84
N ASP A 30 2.07 7.12 -1.65
CA ASP A 30 1.27 8.30 -1.31
C ASP A 30 -0.01 7.88 -0.56
N LEU A 31 0.07 7.95 0.77
CA LEU A 31 -0.99 7.63 1.71
C LEU A 31 -2.20 8.56 1.59
N ASN A 32 -2.06 9.78 1.06
CA ASN A 32 -3.23 10.62 0.80
C ASN A 32 -4.05 10.00 -0.34
N THR A 33 -3.39 9.69 -1.46
CA THR A 33 -4.05 9.03 -2.60
C THR A 33 -4.62 7.67 -2.20
N VAL A 34 -3.91 6.90 -1.36
CA VAL A 34 -4.42 5.62 -0.81
C VAL A 34 -5.77 5.81 -0.11
N LEU A 35 -5.88 6.81 0.77
CA LEU A 35 -7.11 7.08 1.52
C LEU A 35 -8.21 7.67 0.65
N ASP A 36 -7.86 8.60 -0.25
CA ASP A 36 -8.82 9.22 -1.17
C ASP A 36 -9.45 8.17 -2.09
N VAL A 37 -8.64 7.27 -2.65
CA VAL A 37 -9.11 6.16 -3.49
C VAL A 37 -9.97 5.19 -2.68
N MET A 38 -9.65 4.94 -1.40
CA MET A 38 -10.46 4.07 -0.55
C MET A 38 -11.87 4.63 -0.36
N VAL A 39 -11.97 5.92 -0.04
CA VAL A 39 -13.26 6.58 0.13
C VAL A 39 -14.03 6.59 -1.20
N GLN A 40 -13.36 6.91 -2.32
CA GLN A 40 -13.97 6.86 -3.64
C GLN A 40 -14.48 5.46 -4.00
N THR A 41 -13.74 4.40 -3.67
CA THR A 41 -14.19 3.01 -3.89
C THR A 41 -15.41 2.68 -3.03
N MET A 42 -15.44 3.13 -1.76
CA MET A 42 -16.62 2.94 -0.91
C MET A 42 -17.85 3.68 -1.46
N ASP A 43 -17.67 4.90 -1.95
CA ASP A 43 -18.75 5.69 -2.56
C ASP A 43 -19.22 5.05 -3.88
N GLN A 44 -18.29 4.60 -4.74
CA GLN A 44 -18.59 3.91 -5.98
C GLN A 44 -19.45 2.65 -5.76
N LEU A 45 -19.14 1.86 -4.72
CA LEU A 45 -19.87 0.64 -4.39
C LEU A 45 -21.14 0.90 -3.59
N ALA A 46 -21.29 2.08 -2.99
CA ALA A 46 -22.54 2.50 -2.37
C ALA A 46 -23.60 2.91 -3.41
N GLU A 47 -23.18 3.38 -4.60
CA GLU A 47 -24.08 3.76 -5.69
C GLU A 47 -24.61 2.56 -6.49
N THR A 48 -23.97 1.40 -6.40
CA THR A 48 -24.46 0.16 -7.02
C THR A 48 -25.59 -0.45 -6.18
N PRO A 49 -26.83 -0.55 -6.68
CA PRO A 49 -27.90 -1.25 -5.97
C PRO A 49 -27.50 -2.72 -5.82
N VAL A 50 -27.39 -3.19 -4.58
CA VAL A 50 -27.27 -4.63 -4.30
C VAL A 50 -28.64 -5.23 -4.57
N GLU A 51 -28.87 -5.81 -5.75
CA GLU A 51 -30.18 -6.37 -6.17
C GLU A 51 -30.63 -7.61 -5.38
N ASN A 52 -29.91 -8.02 -4.32
CA ASN A 52 -30.20 -9.22 -3.55
C ASN A 52 -30.51 -8.93 -2.06
N ALA A 53 -31.39 -7.96 -1.78
CA ALA A 53 -32.06 -7.92 -0.49
C ALA A 53 -33.33 -8.77 -0.58
N THR A 54 -33.17 -10.08 -0.35
CA THR A 54 -34.29 -11.03 -0.27
C THR A 54 -35.27 -10.56 0.81
N GLU A 55 -36.45 -10.12 0.38
CA GLU A 55 -37.59 -9.83 1.25
C GLU A 55 -38.04 -11.14 1.91
N GLY A 56 -37.78 -11.25 3.21
CA GLY A 56 -38.36 -12.26 4.09
C GLY A 56 -37.40 -13.37 4.47
N GLU A 57 -37.01 -13.38 5.75
CA GLU A 57 -37.03 -14.56 6.63
C GLU A 57 -36.50 -14.18 8.04
N ASN A 58 -36.81 -15.03 9.02
CA ASN A 58 -36.74 -14.79 10.47
C ASN A 58 -35.43 -14.14 10.99
N PRO A 59 -35.50 -13.36 12.10
CA PRO A 59 -34.35 -12.66 12.70
C PRO A 59 -33.27 -13.57 13.29
N GLU A 60 -33.43 -14.89 13.28
CA GLU A 60 -32.43 -15.86 13.75
C GLU A 60 -31.61 -16.49 12.61
N ASP A 61 -32.05 -16.40 11.35
CA ASP A 61 -31.33 -16.96 10.18
C ASP A 61 -30.39 -15.94 9.50
N VAL A 62 -30.54 -14.65 9.84
CA VAL A 62 -29.74 -13.53 9.33
C VAL A 62 -28.27 -13.60 9.73
N VAL A 63 -27.92 -14.39 10.74
CA VAL A 63 -26.56 -14.47 11.28
C VAL A 63 -25.68 -15.44 10.48
N ALA A 64 -26.27 -16.47 9.85
CA ALA A 64 -25.55 -17.47 9.06
C ALA A 64 -25.45 -17.12 7.57
N VAL A 65 -26.45 -16.43 7.01
CA VAL A 65 -26.41 -15.90 5.63
C VAL A 65 -25.45 -14.71 5.51
N ALA A 66 -25.20 -14.01 6.61
CA ALA A 66 -24.21 -12.94 6.65
C ALA A 66 -22.81 -13.42 6.25
N GLU A 67 -22.34 -14.62 6.63
CA GLU A 67 -20.94 -15.01 6.45
C GLU A 67 -20.49 -15.33 5.00
N SER A 68 -21.36 -15.87 4.14
CA SER A 68 -20.99 -16.07 2.72
C SER A 68 -21.09 -14.77 1.93
N ASP A 69 -22.13 -13.98 2.19
CA ASP A 69 -22.31 -12.64 1.58
C ASP A 69 -21.18 -11.71 2.04
N ASN A 70 -20.67 -11.92 3.26
CA ASN A 70 -19.52 -11.18 3.80
C ASN A 70 -18.26 -11.33 2.94
N ALA A 71 -18.00 -12.54 2.46
CA ALA A 71 -16.78 -12.82 1.70
C ALA A 71 -16.85 -12.19 0.30
N GLU A 72 -18.01 -12.24 -0.36
CA GLU A 72 -18.20 -11.65 -1.69
C GLU A 72 -18.17 -10.12 -1.66
N VAL A 73 -18.85 -9.50 -0.69
CA VAL A 73 -18.84 -8.04 -0.52
C VAL A 73 -17.43 -7.53 -0.21
N THR A 74 -16.73 -8.23 0.70
CA THR A 74 -15.32 -7.93 1.00
C THR A 74 -14.45 -8.13 -0.24
N HIS A 75 -14.57 -9.25 -0.95
CA HIS A 75 -13.78 -9.51 -2.14
C HIS A 75 -14.00 -8.43 -3.21
N THR A 76 -15.25 -8.07 -3.48
CA THR A 76 -15.62 -6.99 -4.42
C THR A 76 -15.00 -5.66 -4.02
N PHE A 77 -15.02 -5.32 -2.74
CA PHE A 77 -14.31 -4.15 -2.23
C PHE A 77 -12.81 -4.20 -2.54
N LEU A 78 -12.13 -5.28 -2.13
CA LEU A 78 -10.67 -5.39 -2.21
C LEU A 78 -10.20 -5.36 -3.68
N THR A 79 -10.88 -6.10 -4.56
CA THR A 79 -10.56 -6.11 -5.99
C THR A 79 -10.77 -4.74 -6.64
N THR A 80 -11.90 -4.08 -6.33
CA THR A 80 -12.19 -2.74 -6.88
C THR A 80 -11.22 -1.70 -6.33
N TYR A 81 -10.86 -1.81 -5.05
CA TYR A 81 -9.91 -0.90 -4.42
C TYR A 81 -8.50 -1.07 -5.00
N ALA A 82 -8.04 -2.32 -5.16
CA ALA A 82 -6.77 -2.62 -5.84
C ALA A 82 -6.75 -2.05 -7.27
N LYS A 83 -7.83 -2.28 -8.04
CA LYS A 83 -7.95 -1.73 -9.39
C LYS A 83 -7.83 -0.20 -9.39
N ASN A 84 -8.59 0.49 -8.53
CA ASN A 84 -8.60 1.95 -8.49
C ASN A 84 -7.24 2.53 -8.04
N LEU A 85 -6.51 1.86 -7.13
CA LEU A 85 -5.16 2.25 -6.74
C LEU A 85 -4.16 2.13 -7.89
N ASN A 86 -4.25 1.04 -8.65
CA ASN A 86 -3.40 0.82 -9.83
C ASN A 86 -3.72 1.84 -10.95
N ASP A 87 -4.99 2.15 -11.17
CA ASP A 87 -5.42 3.20 -12.11
C ASP A 87 -4.90 4.59 -11.69
N ALA A 88 -4.90 4.87 -10.38
CA ALA A 88 -4.34 6.09 -9.80
C ALA A 88 -2.80 6.12 -9.80
N LYS A 89 -2.13 5.01 -10.17
CA LYS A 89 -0.67 4.87 -10.23
C LYS A 89 0.02 5.30 -8.92
N VAL A 90 -0.53 4.86 -7.79
CA VAL A 90 0.07 5.13 -6.47
C VAL A 90 1.49 4.57 -6.33
N MET A 91 1.82 3.57 -7.15
CA MET A 91 3.13 2.95 -7.28
C MET A 91 3.39 2.58 -8.76
N SER A 92 4.65 2.38 -9.09
CA SER A 92 5.13 1.96 -10.42
C SER A 92 4.90 0.47 -10.68
N LYS A 93 4.90 -0.33 -9.61
CA LYS A 93 4.55 -1.74 -9.64
C LYS A 93 3.07 -1.92 -9.30
N PRO A 94 2.43 -3.00 -9.79
CA PRO A 94 1.07 -3.29 -9.40
C PRO A 94 0.96 -3.46 -7.88
N VAL A 95 -0.18 -3.05 -7.35
CA VAL A 95 -0.52 -3.11 -5.93
C VAL A 95 -1.67 -4.10 -5.75
N GLY A 96 -1.43 -5.11 -4.91
CA GLY A 96 -2.44 -6.02 -4.41
C GLY A 96 -3.01 -5.52 -3.09
N ILE A 97 -4.23 -5.94 -2.77
CA ILE A 97 -4.94 -5.54 -1.55
C ILE A 97 -5.55 -6.77 -0.89
N SER A 98 -5.35 -6.88 0.42
CA SER A 98 -5.97 -7.91 1.26
C SER A 98 -6.52 -7.29 2.55
N MET A 99 -7.43 -8.02 3.20
CA MET A 99 -7.87 -7.71 4.56
C MET A 99 -7.26 -8.71 5.53
N ARG A 100 -6.61 -8.19 6.56
CA ARG A 100 -6.02 -8.98 7.63
C ARG A 100 -7.10 -9.51 8.58
N ALA A 101 -6.75 -10.53 9.35
CA ALA A 101 -7.65 -11.12 10.34
C ALA A 101 -8.14 -10.09 11.39
N ASP A 102 -7.32 -9.08 11.67
CA ASP A 102 -7.63 -8.00 12.60
C ASP A 102 -8.47 -6.86 11.98
N GLY A 103 -8.90 -7.00 10.72
CA GLY A 103 -9.73 -6.02 10.03
C GLY A 103 -8.96 -4.85 9.44
N ALA A 104 -7.63 -4.82 9.55
CA ALA A 104 -6.82 -3.85 8.80
C ALA A 104 -6.81 -4.23 7.31
N ILE A 105 -6.95 -3.24 6.43
CA ILE A 105 -6.62 -3.41 5.02
C ILE A 105 -5.11 -3.28 4.87
N GLU A 106 -4.49 -4.13 4.08
CA GLU A 106 -3.09 -3.99 3.72
C GLU A 106 -2.92 -3.92 2.21
N GLY A 107 -1.98 -3.09 1.78
CA GLY A 107 -1.53 -3.06 0.40
C GLY A 107 -0.11 -3.58 0.29
N PHE A 108 0.16 -4.37 -0.74
CA PHE A 108 1.45 -4.97 -1.02
C PHE A 108 1.80 -4.83 -2.49
N THR A 109 3.09 -4.92 -2.83
CA THR A 109 3.51 -5.04 -4.24
C THR A 109 3.00 -6.36 -4.78
N ASP A 110 2.34 -6.38 -5.93
CA ASP A 110 1.85 -7.59 -6.59
C ASP A 110 2.59 -7.74 -7.92
N ALA A 111 3.81 -8.28 -7.85
CA ALA A 111 4.73 -8.25 -8.99
C ALA A 111 4.37 -9.26 -10.08
N ASP A 112 3.71 -10.36 -9.71
CA ASP A 112 3.24 -11.43 -10.59
C ASP A 112 1.76 -11.28 -10.99
N GLY A 113 1.01 -10.40 -10.32
CA GLY A 113 -0.34 -10.00 -10.71
C GLY A 113 -1.41 -11.01 -10.30
N ASP A 114 -1.14 -11.83 -9.28
CA ASP A 114 -2.06 -12.86 -8.81
C ASP A 114 -3.04 -12.36 -7.74
N GLY A 115 -2.85 -11.13 -7.25
CA GLY A 115 -3.69 -10.50 -6.23
C GLY A 115 -3.49 -11.05 -4.83
N ALA A 116 -2.47 -11.89 -4.60
CA ALA A 116 -2.14 -12.49 -3.33
C ALA A 116 -0.73 -12.09 -2.88
N MET A 117 -0.51 -12.01 -1.56
CA MET A 117 0.80 -11.63 -1.04
C MET A 117 1.77 -12.82 -1.11
N GLY A 118 2.68 -12.80 -2.07
CA GLY A 118 3.75 -13.77 -2.23
C GLY A 118 4.98 -13.50 -1.36
N SER A 119 5.92 -14.43 -1.36
CA SER A 119 7.17 -14.31 -0.58
C SER A 119 8.13 -13.21 -1.06
N SER A 120 8.03 -12.83 -2.35
CA SER A 120 8.80 -11.74 -2.95
C SER A 120 8.17 -10.37 -2.74
N ASP A 121 6.92 -10.35 -2.29
CA ASP A 121 6.12 -9.15 -2.20
C ASP A 121 6.37 -8.41 -0.90
N LYS A 122 6.24 -7.09 -0.99
CA LYS A 122 6.50 -6.19 0.10
C LYS A 122 5.21 -5.51 0.49
N GLN A 123 4.86 -5.61 1.76
CA GLN A 123 3.83 -4.77 2.33
C GLN A 123 4.26 -3.30 2.18
N LEU A 124 3.34 -2.48 1.69
CA LEU A 124 3.54 -1.06 1.39
C LEU A 124 2.86 -0.18 2.44
N PHE A 125 1.62 -0.52 2.78
CA PHE A 125 0.82 0.25 3.72
C PHE A 125 -0.22 -0.61 4.43
N THR A 126 -0.75 -0.08 5.52
CA THR A 126 -1.95 -0.58 6.19
C THR A 126 -2.98 0.54 6.34
N VAL A 127 -4.27 0.21 6.30
CA VAL A 127 -5.37 1.11 6.63
C VAL A 127 -6.22 0.53 7.75
N GLU A 128 -6.45 1.33 8.78
CA GLU A 128 -7.18 0.97 10.00
C GLU A 128 -8.27 2.01 10.31
N ILE A 129 -9.30 1.60 11.05
CA ILE A 129 -10.36 2.51 11.53
C ILE A 129 -10.03 3.01 12.94
N ASP A 130 -10.00 4.33 13.10
CA ASP A 130 -10.04 4.99 14.41
C ASP A 130 -11.48 5.44 14.69
N GLN A 131 -12.20 4.59 15.42
CA GLN A 131 -13.59 4.82 15.76
C GLN A 131 -13.79 6.06 16.63
N GLU A 132 -12.87 6.31 17.57
CA GLU A 132 -12.98 7.39 18.55
C GLU A 132 -13.01 8.76 17.85
N ARG A 133 -12.25 8.89 16.77
CA ARG A 133 -12.15 10.12 15.97
C ARG A 133 -12.86 10.05 14.62
N SER A 134 -13.56 8.95 14.32
CA SER A 134 -14.29 8.72 13.06
C SER A 134 -13.41 8.99 11.82
N ARG A 135 -12.22 8.38 11.79
CA ARG A 135 -11.25 8.56 10.70
C ARG A 135 -10.60 7.24 10.30
N LEU A 136 -10.24 7.15 9.02
CA LEU A 136 -9.35 6.14 8.49
C LEU A 136 -7.92 6.58 8.75
N ILE A 137 -7.05 5.63 9.04
CA ILE A 137 -5.63 5.88 9.25
C ILE A 137 -4.86 4.97 8.32
N ALA A 138 -4.12 5.55 7.38
CA ALA A 138 -3.14 4.85 6.59
C ALA A 138 -1.74 4.97 7.22
N THR A 139 -1.01 3.87 7.26
CA THR A 139 0.37 3.79 7.77
C THR A 139 1.29 3.23 6.68
N ASP A 140 2.38 3.93 6.39
CA ASP A 140 3.47 3.44 5.54
C ASP A 140 4.34 2.48 6.38
N THR A 141 4.40 1.22 5.95
CA THR A 141 5.13 0.15 6.65
C THR A 141 6.65 0.29 6.52
N GLN A 142 7.14 1.03 5.52
CA GLN A 142 8.55 1.18 5.21
C GLN A 142 9.16 2.41 5.86
N ASN A 143 8.40 3.50 6.01
CA ASN A 143 8.91 4.77 6.50
C ASN A 143 8.21 5.32 7.74
N SER A 144 7.22 4.58 8.29
CA SER A 144 6.48 4.95 9.50
C SER A 144 5.79 6.32 9.41
N TYR A 145 5.35 6.70 8.21
CA TYR A 145 4.48 7.86 8.04
C TYR A 145 3.03 7.43 8.29
N HIS A 146 2.26 8.31 8.91
CA HIS A 146 0.83 8.11 9.13
C HIS A 146 0.05 9.24 8.50
N ARG A 147 -1.06 8.93 7.84
CA ARG A 147 -2.02 9.92 7.35
C ARG A 147 -3.40 9.51 7.80
N ASP A 148 -4.21 10.49 8.11
CA ASP A 148 -5.61 10.29 8.43
C ASP A 148 -6.50 10.93 7.38
N HIS A 149 -7.68 10.32 7.21
CA HIS A 149 -8.75 10.85 6.41
C HIS A 149 -10.05 10.64 7.18
N GLY A 150 -10.75 11.73 7.50
CA GLY A 150 -12.06 11.64 8.14
C GLY A 150 -13.03 10.94 7.20
N PHE A 151 -13.80 9.98 7.69
CA PHE A 151 -14.90 9.42 6.92
C PHE A 151 -16.21 9.97 7.48
N ARG A 152 -17.10 10.38 6.60
CA ARG A 152 -18.49 10.64 6.96
C ARG A 152 -19.27 9.46 6.44
N ILE A 153 -20.03 8.81 7.31
CA ILE A 153 -20.97 7.78 6.86
C ILE A 153 -21.99 8.51 5.98
N SER A 154 -21.83 8.37 4.67
CA SER A 154 -22.76 8.93 3.69
C SER A 154 -24.13 8.28 3.93
N PRO A 155 -25.24 9.04 4.04
CA PRO A 155 -26.55 8.53 4.46
C PRO A 155 -27.21 7.46 3.56
N GLY A 156 -26.52 6.88 2.57
CA GLY A 156 -27.05 5.88 1.65
C GLY A 156 -26.23 4.60 1.47
N GLY A 157 -25.06 4.46 2.11
CA GLY A 157 -24.15 3.35 1.80
C GLY A 157 -24.30 2.14 2.71
N LEU A 158 -25.25 1.24 2.44
CA LEU A 158 -25.33 -0.08 3.11
C LEU A 158 -23.98 -0.80 3.01
N PHE A 159 -23.35 -0.75 1.83
CA PHE A 159 -22.02 -1.30 1.57
C PHE A 159 -20.93 -0.69 2.47
N MET A 160 -20.91 0.64 2.61
CA MET A 160 -19.90 1.30 3.45
C MET A 160 -20.12 0.98 4.94
N GLY A 161 -21.37 1.00 5.40
CA GLY A 161 -21.72 0.59 6.76
C GLY A 161 -21.29 -0.84 7.06
N TYR A 162 -21.50 -1.72 6.07
CA TYR A 162 -21.04 -3.10 6.11
C TYR A 162 -19.50 -3.21 6.21
N MET A 163 -18.76 -2.58 5.29
CA MET A 163 -17.30 -2.67 5.25
C MET A 163 -16.66 -2.09 6.51
N LEU A 164 -17.09 -0.90 6.93
CA LEU A 164 -16.60 -0.29 8.17
C LEU A 164 -16.97 -1.17 9.37
N GLY A 165 -18.21 -1.68 9.43
CA GLY A 165 -18.67 -2.58 10.48
C GLY A 165 -17.81 -3.84 10.61
N SER A 166 -17.48 -4.49 9.48
CA SER A 166 -16.64 -5.68 9.42
C SER A 166 -15.22 -5.41 9.94
N MET A 167 -14.58 -4.32 9.47
CA MET A 167 -13.25 -3.91 9.95
C MET A 167 -13.27 -3.60 11.45
N LEU A 168 -14.23 -2.80 11.92
CA LEU A 168 -14.40 -2.44 13.33
C LEU A 168 -14.62 -3.67 14.22
N HIS A 169 -15.45 -4.62 13.78
CA HIS A 169 -15.72 -5.85 14.51
C HIS A 169 -14.44 -6.68 14.67
N ARG A 170 -13.70 -6.89 13.57
CA ARG A 170 -12.44 -7.64 13.57
C ARG A 170 -11.34 -6.98 14.41
N GLN A 171 -11.25 -5.65 14.35
CA GLN A 171 -10.33 -4.89 15.18
C GLN A 171 -10.64 -5.11 16.66
N ARG A 172 -11.91 -4.95 17.06
CA ARG A 172 -12.34 -5.20 18.45
C ARG A 172 -12.11 -6.64 18.88
N ALA A 173 -12.43 -7.61 18.03
CA ALA A 173 -12.21 -9.03 18.29
C ALA A 173 -10.72 -9.36 18.49
N SER A 174 -9.84 -8.63 17.82
CA SER A 174 -8.38 -8.74 17.95
C SER A 174 -7.79 -7.91 19.10
N GLY A 175 -8.63 -7.31 19.95
CA GLY A 175 -8.18 -6.51 21.10
C GLY A 175 -7.63 -5.13 20.72
N ILE A 176 -7.87 -4.66 19.50
CA ILE A 176 -7.46 -3.33 19.05
C ILE A 176 -8.37 -2.29 19.70
N ALA A 177 -7.86 -1.67 20.77
CA ALA A 177 -8.56 -0.61 21.48
C ALA A 177 -8.50 0.71 20.68
N PRO A 178 -9.59 1.51 20.63
CA PRO A 178 -9.59 2.80 19.94
C PRO A 178 -8.51 3.77 20.45
N SER A 179 -8.19 3.69 21.75
CA SER A 179 -7.17 4.52 22.40
C SER A 179 -5.76 4.31 21.84
N ARG A 180 -5.47 3.22 21.13
CA ARG A 180 -4.15 2.99 20.51
C ARG A 180 -3.76 4.09 19.53
N PHE A 181 -4.76 4.73 18.90
CA PHE A 181 -4.55 5.77 17.89
C PHE A 181 -4.48 7.18 18.50
N SER A 182 -4.78 7.33 19.80
CA SER A 182 -4.87 8.63 20.47
C SER A 182 -3.56 9.41 20.51
N ASN A 183 -2.45 8.70 20.68
CA ASN A 183 -1.10 9.27 20.75
C ASN A 183 -0.34 9.17 19.43
N MET A 184 -1.01 8.71 18.35
CA MET A 184 -0.35 8.52 17.08
C MET A 184 -0.16 9.85 16.35
N LYS A 185 1.09 10.17 16.04
CA LYS A 185 1.45 11.42 15.36
C LYS A 185 1.21 11.30 13.86
N MET A 186 0.30 12.12 13.33
CA MET A 186 0.08 12.20 11.89
C MET A 186 1.18 13.01 11.20
N SER A 187 1.56 12.54 10.02
CA SER A 187 2.42 13.25 9.09
C SER A 187 1.67 14.42 8.47
N PRO A 188 2.35 15.51 8.09
CA PRO A 188 1.71 16.62 7.39
C PRO A 188 1.18 16.19 6.01
N SER A 189 0.22 16.92 5.44
CA SER A 189 -0.37 16.57 4.13
C SER A 189 0.66 16.49 3.00
N ASN A 190 1.71 17.30 3.05
CA ASN A 190 2.80 17.32 2.09
C ASN A 190 3.97 16.36 2.41
N TYR A 191 3.78 15.40 3.33
CA TYR A 191 4.85 14.51 3.79
C TYR A 191 5.52 13.75 2.64
N HIS A 192 4.78 13.39 1.59
CA HIS A 192 5.27 12.55 0.48
C HIS A 192 6.53 13.13 -0.15
N SER A 193 6.57 14.44 -0.40
CA SER A 193 7.76 15.13 -0.92
C SER A 193 9.00 14.96 -0.03
N SER A 194 8.82 15.08 1.29
CA SER A 194 9.88 14.88 2.28
C SER A 194 10.29 13.41 2.41
N ALA A 195 9.32 12.50 2.24
CA ALA A 195 9.52 11.07 2.31
C ALA A 195 10.35 10.57 1.12
N VAL A 196 9.99 10.95 -0.10
CA VAL A 196 10.75 10.67 -1.32
C VAL A 196 12.17 11.22 -1.22
N SER A 197 12.32 12.48 -0.76
CA SER A 197 13.63 13.11 -0.58
C SER A 197 14.50 12.33 0.41
N LYS A 198 13.95 11.91 1.55
CA LYS A 198 14.64 11.11 2.56
C LYS A 198 15.02 9.73 2.04
N ALA A 199 14.13 9.09 1.28
CA ALA A 199 14.35 7.77 0.71
C ALA A 199 15.47 7.82 -0.36
N ARG A 200 15.50 8.86 -1.19
CA ARG A 200 16.58 9.13 -2.16
C ARG A 200 17.91 9.46 -1.49
N ALA A 201 17.91 10.20 -0.38
CA ALA A 201 19.13 10.46 0.39
C ALA A 201 19.74 9.16 0.96
N ARG A 202 18.88 8.23 1.43
CA ARG A 202 19.33 6.91 1.91
C ARG A 202 19.92 6.05 0.80
N SER A 203 19.32 6.04 -0.39
CA SER A 203 19.85 5.26 -1.52
C SER A 203 21.14 5.84 -2.10
N SER A 204 21.37 7.15 -1.99
CA SER A 204 22.59 7.82 -2.47
C SER A 204 23.72 7.92 -1.44
N GLY A 205 23.41 7.83 -0.14
CA GLY A 205 24.40 7.94 0.95
C GLY A 205 25.35 6.75 1.09
N GLY A 206 25.09 5.63 0.42
CA GLY A 206 25.92 4.42 0.49
C GLY A 206 27.26 4.46 -0.26
N SER A 207 27.57 5.55 -0.99
CA SER A 207 28.72 5.60 -1.91
C SER A 207 29.83 6.60 -1.53
N ARG A 208 29.78 7.22 -0.35
CA ARG A 208 30.85 8.12 0.12
C ARG A 208 31.66 7.50 1.27
N SER A 209 32.35 6.40 0.96
CA SER A 209 33.52 6.00 1.75
C SER A 209 34.61 7.04 1.52
N PHE A 210 34.88 7.85 2.55
CA PHE A 210 36.04 8.71 2.59
C PHE A 210 37.30 7.83 2.54
N SER A 211 37.95 7.79 1.38
CA SER A 211 39.34 7.40 1.26
C SER A 211 40.18 8.39 2.08
N SER A 212 40.42 8.08 3.36
CA SER A 212 41.45 8.77 4.12
C SER A 212 42.79 8.27 3.59
N GLY A 213 43.41 9.08 2.73
CA GLY A 213 44.77 8.86 2.26
C GLY A 213 45.73 8.74 3.44
N LYS A 214 46.59 7.73 3.36
CA LYS A 214 47.89 7.68 4.03
C LYS A 214 48.95 7.59 2.94
#